data_AF-A0A2T4D1T4-F1
#
_entry.id   AF-A0A2T4D1T4-F1
#
_cell.length_a   1.000
_cell.length_b   1.000
_cell.length_c   1.000
_cell.angle_alpha   90.00
_cell.angle_beta   90.00
_cell.angle_gamma   90.00
#
_symmetry.space_group_name_H-M   'P 1'
#
loop_
_entity.id
_entity.type
_entity.pdbx_description
1 polymer ?
#
loop_
_entity_poly.entity_id
_entity_poly.type
_entity_poly.pdbx_seq_one_letter_code
_entity_poly.pdbx_strand_id
1 'polypeptide(L)'
;EIIDQQFKRAANSAALVEDSSLALNALFDGEHNNAHGLIQTALSRLEAQLDVDAGLAPAVQLLREAGVQIEEAARELRHYHEQIEIDDEQLHQLEQRVTTAVKLARKHQVEPHHLAQHHAALNAELKTLEDQQVDTEQLDADVKAAASHYRQAAAKLSTSRQQAAKRLSKEIVQS
;
A
#
# COMPACT_ATOMS: atom_id res chain seq x y z
N GLU A 1 0.73 17.54 7.45
CA GLU A 1 1.50 17.70 8.71
C GLU A 1 2.30 16.46 9.10
N ILE A 2 1.69 15.28 9.33
CA ILE A 2 2.45 14.07 9.73
C ILE A 2 3.53 13.67 8.71
N ILE A 3 3.20 13.74 7.41
CA ILE A 3 4.13 13.42 6.32
C ILE A 3 5.32 14.39 6.28
N ASP A 4 5.07 15.67 6.54
CA ASP A 4 6.09 16.73 6.48
C ASP A 4 7.09 16.62 7.66
N GLN A 5 6.58 16.16 8.81
CA GLN A 5 7.37 15.90 10.00
C GLN A 5 8.20 14.61 9.87
N GLN A 6 7.64 13.57 9.24
CA GLN A 6 8.38 12.35 8.89
C GLN A 6 9.44 12.61 7.83
N PHE A 7 9.17 13.45 6.83
CA PHE A 7 10.13 13.83 5.79
C PHE A 7 11.33 14.60 6.36
N LYS A 8 11.11 15.53 7.29
CA LYS A 8 12.20 16.17 8.04
C LYS A 8 13.03 15.18 8.85
N ARG A 9 12.39 14.13 9.38
CA ARG A 9 13.09 13.11 10.18
C ARG A 9 13.96 12.21 9.29
N ALA A 10 13.50 11.85 8.09
CA ALA A 10 14.29 11.10 7.11
C ALA A 10 15.38 11.93 6.42
N ALA A 11 15.15 13.23 6.16
CA ALA A 11 16.24 14.10 5.70
C ALA A 11 17.39 14.18 6.72
N ASN A 12 17.08 13.99 8.01
CA ASN A 12 18.06 13.92 9.09
C ASN A 12 18.47 12.47 9.47
N SER A 13 17.82 11.43 8.93
CA SER A 13 18.09 10.03 9.31
C SER A 13 19.46 9.59 8.85
N ALA A 14 19.88 10.02 7.65
CA ALA A 14 21.22 9.74 7.12
C ALA A 14 22.34 10.26 8.05
N ALA A 15 22.21 11.48 8.57
CA ALA A 15 23.18 12.06 9.51
C ALA A 15 23.16 11.32 10.86
N LEU A 16 21.98 10.95 11.36
CA LEU A 16 21.84 10.18 12.60
C LEU A 16 22.42 8.76 12.47
N VAL A 17 22.28 8.14 11.31
CA VAL A 17 22.85 6.83 10.96
C VAL A 17 24.38 6.91 10.88
N GLU A 18 24.91 7.94 10.23
CA GLU A 18 26.36 8.18 10.12
C GLU A 18 26.98 8.42 11.51
N ASP A 19 26.43 9.35 12.29
CA ASP A 19 26.93 9.69 13.62
C ASP A 19 26.83 8.51 14.60
N SER A 20 25.71 7.75 14.56
CA SER A 20 25.55 6.56 15.40
C SER A 20 26.53 5.44 15.02
N SER A 21 26.81 5.26 13.73
CA SER A 21 27.80 4.28 13.26
C SER A 21 29.22 4.68 13.66
N LEU A 22 29.57 5.97 13.54
CA LEU A 22 30.85 6.50 14.02
C LEU A 22 31.01 6.32 15.52
N ALA A 23 29.97 6.61 16.30
CA ALA A 23 29.95 6.39 17.74
C ALA A 23 30.10 4.89 18.10
N LEU A 24 29.39 4.00 17.41
CA LEU A 24 29.46 2.55 17.61
C LEU A 24 30.87 2.00 17.32
N ASN A 25 31.50 2.48 16.25
CA ASN A 25 32.87 2.14 15.90
C ASN A 25 33.86 2.61 16.97
N ALA A 26 33.73 3.85 17.42
CA ALA A 26 34.59 4.40 18.48
C ALA A 26 34.42 3.68 19.83
N LEU A 27 33.20 3.22 20.15
CA LEU A 27 32.90 2.58 21.43
C LEU A 27 33.26 1.10 21.47
N PHE A 28 32.97 0.35 20.40
CA PHE A 28 32.98 -1.12 20.45
C PHE A 28 33.53 -1.80 19.19
N ASP A 29 33.08 -1.40 17.99
CA ASP A 29 33.33 -2.17 16.76
C ASP A 29 34.67 -1.84 16.07
N GLY A 30 35.36 -0.77 16.47
CA GLY A 30 36.63 -0.39 15.87
C GLY A 30 37.75 -1.37 16.20
N GLU A 31 38.45 -1.91 15.20
CA GLU A 31 39.52 -2.90 15.41
C GLU A 31 40.70 -2.39 16.25
N HIS A 32 40.95 -1.08 16.23
CA HIS A 32 42.04 -0.43 16.95
C HIS A 32 41.51 0.77 17.75
N ASN A 33 41.90 0.88 19.02
CA ASN A 33 41.57 2.02 19.90
C ASN A 33 40.08 2.26 20.19
N ASN A 34 39.22 1.24 20.14
CA ASN A 34 37.86 1.38 20.66
C ASN A 34 37.86 1.53 22.20
N ALA A 35 36.89 2.26 22.74
CA ALA A 35 36.81 2.57 24.16
C ALA A 35 36.75 1.31 25.04
N HIS A 36 35.98 0.30 24.62
CA HIS A 36 35.84 -0.96 25.34
C HIS A 36 37.19 -1.70 25.48
N GLY A 37 37.95 -1.83 24.39
CA GLY A 37 39.24 -2.50 24.32
C GLY A 37 40.33 -1.77 25.12
N LEU A 38 40.30 -0.43 25.13
CA LEU A 38 41.17 0.38 25.99
C LEU A 38 40.88 0.13 27.48
N ILE A 39 39.60 0.05 27.86
CA ILE A 39 39.18 -0.26 29.24
C ILE A 39 39.58 -1.69 29.62
N GLN A 40 39.35 -2.68 28.75
CA GLN A 40 39.75 -4.06 29.01
C GLN A 40 41.27 -4.20 29.19
N THR A 41 42.05 -3.48 28.39
CA THR A 41 43.51 -3.45 28.50
C THR A 41 43.95 -2.82 29.84
N ALA A 42 43.32 -1.72 30.26
CA ALA A 42 43.59 -1.08 31.54
C ALA A 42 43.21 -1.98 32.73
N LEU A 43 42.04 -2.62 32.66
CA LEU A 43 41.56 -3.58 33.66
C LEU A 43 42.56 -4.72 33.86
N SER A 44 42.96 -5.37 32.78
CA SER A 44 43.88 -6.52 32.83
C SER A 44 45.22 -6.16 33.50
N ARG A 45 45.71 -4.94 33.25
CA ARG A 45 46.96 -4.45 33.85
C ARG A 45 46.82 -4.11 35.34
N LEU A 46 45.71 -3.47 35.72
CA LEU A 46 45.47 -3.08 37.12
C LEU A 46 45.12 -4.28 37.99
N GLU A 47 44.39 -5.25 37.45
CA GLU A 47 44.08 -6.51 38.14
C GLU A 47 45.33 -7.32 38.46
N ALA A 48 46.31 -7.35 37.55
CA ALA A 48 47.60 -7.99 37.80
C ALA A 48 48.45 -7.29 38.89
N GLN A 49 48.06 -6.08 39.33
CA GLN A 49 48.73 -5.33 40.39
C GLN A 49 47.92 -5.29 41.70
N LEU A 50 46.72 -5.87 41.72
CA LEU A 50 45.88 -5.87 42.93
C LEU A 50 46.51 -6.64 44.09
N ASP A 51 47.27 -7.70 43.77
CA ASP A 51 48.02 -8.50 44.74
C ASP A 51 49.19 -7.72 45.37
N VAL A 52 49.64 -6.65 44.70
CA VAL A 52 50.74 -5.78 45.16
C VAL A 52 50.20 -4.61 45.98
N ASP A 53 49.13 -3.96 45.50
CA ASP A 53 48.45 -2.86 46.21
C ASP A 53 46.92 -2.96 46.06
N ALA A 54 46.26 -3.34 47.15
CA ALA A 54 44.82 -3.45 47.22
C ALA A 54 44.10 -2.08 47.11
N GLY A 55 44.81 -0.96 47.24
CA GLY A 55 44.29 0.39 47.03
C GLY A 55 43.76 0.64 45.61
N LEU A 56 44.14 -0.20 44.64
CA LEU A 56 43.66 -0.14 43.26
C LEU A 56 42.24 -0.74 43.06
N ALA A 57 41.73 -1.50 44.04
CA ALA A 57 40.45 -2.21 43.91
C ALA A 57 39.25 -1.31 43.53
N PRO A 58 39.07 -0.09 44.09
CA PRO A 58 37.98 0.79 43.69
C PRO A 58 38.07 1.24 42.22
N ALA A 59 39.27 1.49 41.71
CA ALA A 59 39.47 1.89 40.32
C ALA A 59 39.18 0.74 39.36
N VAL A 60 39.58 -0.48 39.70
CA VAL A 60 39.24 -1.70 38.94
C VAL A 60 37.74 -1.91 38.88
N GLN A 61 37.04 -1.73 40.01
CA GLN A 61 35.58 -1.87 40.02
C GLN A 61 34.89 -0.84 39.10
N LEU A 62 35.27 0.43 39.18
CA LEU A 62 34.73 1.48 38.30
C LEU A 62 34.98 1.20 36.81
N LEU A 63 36.16 0.68 36.47
CA LEU A 63 36.48 0.32 35.09
C LEU A 63 35.67 -0.88 34.58
N ARG A 64 35.37 -1.86 35.45
CA ARG A 64 34.46 -2.98 35.08
C ARG A 64 33.06 -2.48 34.79
N GLU A 65 32.54 -1.61 35.65
CA GLU A 65 31.22 -1.00 35.48
C GLU A 65 31.16 -0.16 34.19
N ALA A 66 32.21 0.64 33.91
CA ALA A 66 32.31 1.41 32.67
C ALA A 66 32.34 0.50 31.43
N GLY A 67 33.03 -0.64 31.49
CA GLY A 67 33.05 -1.62 30.40
C GLY A 67 31.68 -2.18 30.06
N VAL A 68 30.87 -2.49 31.08
CA VAL A 68 29.47 -2.94 30.92
C VAL A 68 28.60 -1.84 30.32
N GLN A 69 28.71 -0.61 30.84
CA GLN A 69 27.93 0.52 30.34
C GLN A 69 28.22 0.85 28.86
N ILE A 70 29.48 0.70 28.42
CA ILE A 70 29.84 0.88 27.01
C ILE A 70 29.24 -0.22 26.13
N GLU A 71 29.21 -1.46 26.60
CA GLU A 71 28.58 -2.57 25.86
C GLU A 71 27.07 -2.37 25.72
N GLU A 72 26.40 -1.92 26.79
CA GLU A 72 24.98 -1.57 26.77
C GLU A 72 24.70 -0.41 25.81
N ALA A 73 25.49 0.67 25.88
CA ALA A 73 25.37 1.79 24.95
C ALA A 73 25.57 1.35 23.49
N ALA A 74 26.53 0.46 23.21
CA ALA A 74 26.74 -0.09 21.88
C ALA A 74 25.56 -0.94 21.39
N ARG A 75 24.91 -1.68 22.29
CA ARG A 75 23.70 -2.46 21.98
C ARG A 75 22.51 -1.55 21.66
N GLU A 76 22.31 -0.50 22.45
CA GLU A 76 21.27 0.52 22.20
C GLU A 76 21.50 1.25 20.87
N LEU A 77 22.75 1.62 20.56
CA LEU A 77 23.08 2.25 19.27
C LEU A 77 22.81 1.32 18.07
N ARG A 78 23.11 0.02 18.20
CA ARG A 78 22.76 -0.98 17.17
C ARG A 78 21.25 -1.10 16.99
N HIS A 79 20.51 -1.19 18.09
CA HIS A 79 19.06 -1.26 18.02
C HIS A 79 18.43 0.00 17.41
N TYR A 80 18.97 1.17 17.75
CA TYR A 80 18.57 2.43 17.15
C TYR A 80 18.81 2.48 15.64
N HIS A 81 19.94 1.93 15.17
CA HIS A 81 20.25 1.83 13.74
C HIS A 81 19.22 0.97 12.99
N GLU A 82 18.89 -0.22 13.54
CA GLU A 82 17.86 -1.11 12.98
C GLU A 82 16.49 -0.42 12.90
N GLN A 83 16.13 0.38 13.91
CA GLN A 83 14.86 1.12 13.90
C GLN A 83 14.81 2.21 12.82
N ILE A 84 15.91 2.93 12.58
CA ILE A 84 15.96 3.94 11.51
C ILE A 84 15.81 3.27 10.14
N GLU A 85 16.49 2.15 9.89
CA GLU A 85 16.36 1.42 8.62
C GLU A 85 14.92 0.99 8.35
N ILE A 86 14.20 0.51 9.38
CA ILE A 86 12.78 0.13 9.28
C ILE A 86 11.89 1.35 8.99
N ASP A 87 12.16 2.49 9.63
CA ASP A 87 11.39 3.74 9.42
C ASP A 87 11.59 4.29 8.00
N ASP A 88 12.80 4.23 7.44
CA ASP A 88 13.11 4.68 6.08
C ASP A 88 12.37 3.85 5.01
N GLU A 89 12.25 2.53 5.20
CA GLU A 89 11.47 1.67 4.29
C GLU A 89 9.97 2.05 4.31
N GLN A 90 9.40 2.26 5.50
CA GLN A 90 8.01 2.69 5.64
C GLN A 90 7.75 4.04 4.99
N LEU A 91 8.69 4.98 5.15
CA LEU A 91 8.59 6.28 4.51
C LEU A 91 8.64 6.16 2.99
N HIS A 92 9.55 5.34 2.44
CA HIS A 92 9.64 5.12 1.01
C HIS A 92 8.33 4.55 0.43
N GLN A 93 7.71 3.59 1.11
CA GLN A 93 6.39 3.06 0.73
C GLN A 93 5.30 4.16 0.76
N LEU A 94 5.33 5.04 1.76
CA LEU A 94 4.39 6.15 1.86
C LEU A 94 4.58 7.15 0.71
N GLU A 95 5.82 7.50 0.39
CA GLU A 95 6.15 8.39 -0.74
C GLU A 95 5.69 7.82 -2.08
N GLN A 96 5.88 6.51 -2.30
CA GLN A 96 5.39 5.84 -3.50
C GLN A 96 3.86 5.92 -3.61
N ARG A 97 3.14 5.73 -2.50
CA ARG A 97 1.68 5.84 -2.45
C ARG A 97 1.22 7.26 -2.75
N VAL A 98 1.84 8.27 -2.15
CA VAL A 98 1.54 9.69 -2.40
C VAL A 98 1.83 10.06 -3.85
N THR A 99 2.98 9.66 -4.39
CA THR A 99 3.37 9.88 -5.79
C THR A 99 2.35 9.26 -6.74
N THR A 100 1.91 8.04 -6.45
CA THR A 100 0.90 7.34 -7.23
C THR A 100 -0.44 8.09 -7.20
N ALA A 101 -0.91 8.49 -6.02
CA ALA A 101 -2.13 9.28 -5.88
C ALA A 101 -2.06 10.61 -6.66
N VAL A 102 -0.94 11.33 -6.60
CA VAL A 102 -0.74 12.59 -7.35
C VAL A 102 -0.72 12.34 -8.86
N LYS A 103 -0.07 11.27 -9.33
CA LYS A 103 -0.07 10.89 -10.76
C LYS A 103 -1.48 10.58 -11.26
N LEU A 104 -2.25 9.82 -10.49
CA LEU A 104 -3.66 9.51 -10.80
C LEU A 104 -4.51 10.77 -10.81
N ALA A 105 -4.38 11.62 -9.79
CA ALA A 105 -5.07 12.91 -9.71
C ALA A 105 -4.82 13.77 -10.95
N ARG A 106 -3.55 13.91 -11.37
CA ARG A 106 -3.19 14.63 -12.60
C ARG A 106 -3.79 13.98 -13.86
N LYS A 107 -3.76 12.65 -13.98
CA LYS A 107 -4.33 11.94 -15.14
C LYS A 107 -5.83 12.20 -15.27
N HIS A 108 -6.53 12.23 -14.14
CA HIS A 108 -7.97 12.50 -14.07
C HIS A 108 -8.31 13.98 -13.94
N GLN A 109 -7.30 14.88 -13.97
CA GLN A 109 -7.46 16.33 -13.85
C GLN A 109 -8.27 16.75 -12.61
N VAL A 110 -8.11 16.00 -11.52
CA VAL A 110 -8.72 16.28 -10.22
C VAL A 110 -7.65 16.53 -9.20
N GLU A 111 -8.01 17.26 -8.14
CA GLU A 111 -7.14 17.37 -6.97
C GLU A 111 -7.00 16.01 -6.26
N PRO A 112 -5.85 15.70 -5.65
CA PRO A 112 -5.62 14.40 -4.99
C PRO A 112 -6.66 14.04 -3.93
N HIS A 113 -7.19 15.04 -3.21
CA HIS A 113 -8.23 14.83 -2.20
C HIS A 113 -9.60 14.47 -2.81
N HIS A 114 -9.86 14.83 -4.07
CA HIS A 114 -11.08 14.48 -4.79
C HIS A 114 -10.98 13.15 -5.55
N LEU A 115 -9.79 12.53 -5.62
CA LEU A 115 -9.55 11.32 -6.41
C LEU A 115 -10.48 10.15 -5.98
N ALA A 116 -10.71 9.97 -4.68
CA ALA A 116 -11.59 8.92 -4.18
C ALA A 116 -13.04 9.11 -4.62
N GLN A 117 -13.52 10.35 -4.57
CA GLN A 117 -14.87 10.70 -5.03
C GLN A 117 -14.99 10.54 -6.55
N HIS A 118 -13.96 10.95 -7.30
CA HIS A 118 -13.93 10.79 -8.76
C HIS A 118 -13.94 9.31 -9.16
N HIS A 119 -13.18 8.46 -8.47
CA HIS A 119 -13.21 7.01 -8.69
C HIS A 119 -14.60 6.40 -8.42
N ALA A 120 -15.27 6.83 -7.35
CA ALA A 120 -16.64 6.38 -7.06
C ALA A 120 -17.64 6.80 -8.15
N ALA A 121 -17.52 8.03 -8.66
CA ALA A 121 -18.36 8.51 -9.76
C ALA A 121 -18.16 7.69 -11.04
N LEU A 122 -16.90 7.41 -11.43
CA LEU A 122 -16.59 6.60 -12.60
C LEU A 122 -17.14 5.17 -12.49
N ASN A 123 -17.07 4.54 -11.31
CA ASN A 123 -17.65 3.21 -11.12
C ASN A 123 -19.18 3.21 -11.21
N ALA A 124 -19.84 4.26 -10.74
CA ALA A 124 -21.29 4.39 -10.87
C ALA A 124 -21.70 4.59 -12.34
N GLU A 125 -20.94 5.39 -13.09
CA GLU A 125 -21.16 5.60 -14.52
C GLU A 125 -20.94 4.31 -15.31
N LEU A 126 -19.84 3.59 -15.04
CA LEU A 126 -19.56 2.28 -15.64
C LEU A 126 -20.74 1.32 -15.43
N LYS A 127 -21.21 1.19 -14.19
CA LYS A 127 -22.32 0.31 -13.86
C LYS A 127 -23.60 0.69 -14.60
N THR A 128 -23.87 1.99 -14.73
CA THR A 128 -25.05 2.49 -15.46
C THR A 128 -24.98 2.10 -16.95
N LEU A 129 -23.79 2.16 -17.56
CA LEU A 129 -23.58 1.77 -18.95
C LEU A 129 -23.73 0.25 -19.15
N GLU A 130 -23.23 -0.55 -18.20
CA GLU A 130 -23.39 -2.01 -18.21
C GLU A 130 -24.87 -2.41 -18.09
N ASP A 131 -25.63 -1.78 -17.18
CA ASP A 131 -27.06 -2.03 -16.99
C ASP A 131 -27.86 -1.69 -18.28
N GLN A 132 -27.51 -0.60 -18.97
CA GLN A 132 -28.17 -0.20 -20.23
C GLN A 132 -27.94 -1.20 -21.38
N GLN A 133 -26.78 -1.87 -21.42
CA GLN A 133 -26.53 -2.90 -22.42
C GLN A 133 -27.46 -4.10 -22.21
N VAL A 134 -27.66 -4.51 -20.96
CA VAL A 134 -28.58 -5.61 -20.61
C VAL A 134 -30.01 -5.29 -21.03
N ASP A 135 -30.49 -4.08 -20.74
CA ASP A 135 -31.83 -3.64 -21.15
C ASP A 135 -32.03 -3.66 -22.67
N THR A 136 -31.00 -3.29 -23.43
CA THR A 136 -31.06 -3.25 -24.90
C THR A 136 -31.16 -4.66 -25.51
N GLU A 137 -30.40 -5.62 -24.97
CA GLU A 137 -30.47 -7.02 -25.40
C GLU A 137 -31.84 -7.63 -25.11
N GLN A 138 -32.41 -7.31 -23.94
CA GLN A 138 -33.75 -7.75 -23.55
C GLN A 138 -34.83 -7.15 -24.46
N LEU A 139 -34.75 -5.85 -24.77
CA LEU A 139 -35.67 -5.18 -25.70
C LEU A 139 -35.63 -5.78 -27.10
N ASP A 140 -34.46 -6.13 -27.62
CA ASP A 140 -34.33 -6.76 -28.94
C ASP A 140 -34.98 -8.16 -28.97
N ALA A 141 -34.84 -8.93 -27.87
CA ALA A 141 -35.53 -10.21 -27.71
C ALA A 141 -37.06 -10.04 -27.68
N ASP A 142 -37.55 -9.05 -26.95
CA ASP A 142 -38.99 -8.76 -26.83
C ASP A 142 -39.58 -8.29 -28.16
N VAL A 143 -38.87 -7.45 -28.92
CA VAL A 143 -39.27 -7.03 -30.27
C VAL A 143 -39.36 -8.22 -31.21
N LYS A 144 -38.38 -9.13 -31.20
CA LYS A 144 -38.41 -10.36 -32.00
C LYS A 144 -39.60 -11.25 -31.63
N ALA A 145 -39.89 -11.41 -30.34
CA ALA A 145 -41.04 -12.17 -29.86
C ALA A 145 -42.37 -11.54 -30.31
N ALA A 146 -42.53 -10.23 -30.12
CA ALA A 146 -43.72 -9.49 -30.53
C ALA A 146 -43.94 -9.54 -32.05
N ALA A 147 -42.88 -9.41 -32.86
CA ALA A 147 -42.95 -9.54 -34.30
C ALA A 147 -43.39 -10.94 -34.74
N SER A 148 -42.89 -11.98 -34.08
CA SER A 148 -43.31 -13.37 -34.32
C SER A 148 -44.80 -13.56 -34.01
N HIS A 149 -45.26 -13.08 -32.85
CA HIS A 149 -46.67 -13.14 -32.44
C HIS A 149 -47.58 -12.39 -33.42
N TYR A 150 -47.19 -11.19 -33.84
CA TYR A 150 -47.92 -10.40 -34.82
C TYR A 150 -48.07 -11.16 -36.15
N ARG A 151 -46.99 -11.73 -36.69
CA ARG A 151 -47.03 -12.49 -37.95
C ARG A 151 -47.95 -13.70 -37.84
N GLN A 152 -47.93 -14.43 -36.72
CA GLN A 152 -48.83 -15.56 -36.50
C GLN A 152 -50.31 -15.13 -36.46
N ALA A 153 -50.62 -14.05 -35.74
CA ALA A 153 -51.98 -13.51 -35.66
C ALA A 153 -52.47 -13.02 -37.04
N ALA A 154 -51.62 -12.30 -37.77
CA ALA A 154 -51.93 -11.83 -39.13
C ALA A 154 -52.16 -12.98 -40.11
N ALA A 155 -51.37 -14.05 -40.04
CA ALA A 155 -51.56 -15.25 -40.86
C ALA A 155 -52.91 -15.91 -40.58
N LYS A 156 -53.27 -16.12 -39.30
CA LYS A 156 -54.58 -16.65 -38.89
C LYS A 156 -55.74 -15.81 -39.43
N LEU A 157 -55.63 -14.49 -39.29
CA LEU A 157 -56.65 -13.56 -39.81
C LEU A 157 -56.76 -13.62 -41.34
N SER A 158 -55.63 -13.68 -42.05
CA SER A 158 -55.60 -13.79 -43.51
C SER A 158 -56.28 -15.08 -43.98
N THR A 159 -55.96 -16.22 -43.36
CA THR A 159 -56.61 -17.50 -43.67
C THR A 159 -58.13 -17.44 -43.40
N SER A 160 -58.54 -16.85 -42.27
CA SER A 160 -59.96 -16.67 -41.94
C SER A 160 -60.68 -15.82 -42.99
N ARG A 161 -60.06 -14.71 -43.44
CA ARG A 161 -60.61 -13.83 -44.48
C ARG A 161 -60.75 -14.54 -45.82
N GLN A 162 -59.74 -15.32 -46.22
CA GLN A 162 -59.78 -16.11 -47.46
C GLN A 162 -60.89 -17.17 -47.44
N GLN A 163 -61.08 -17.84 -46.31
CA GLN A 163 -62.15 -18.82 -46.14
C GLN A 163 -63.54 -18.18 -46.22
N ALA A 164 -63.71 -17.03 -45.54
CA ALA A 164 -64.96 -16.27 -45.58
C ALA A 164 -65.28 -15.77 -47.00
N ALA A 165 -64.29 -15.21 -47.71
CA ALA A 165 -64.45 -14.76 -49.09
C ALA A 165 -64.88 -15.91 -50.02
N LYS A 166 -64.26 -17.10 -49.91
CA LYS A 166 -64.65 -18.28 -50.70
C LYS A 166 -66.08 -18.74 -50.42
N ARG A 167 -66.52 -18.70 -49.15
CA ARG A 167 -67.92 -19.03 -48.78
C ARG A 167 -68.89 -18.03 -49.41
N LEU A 168 -68.62 -16.74 -49.24
CA LEU A 168 -69.46 -15.67 -49.78
C LEU A 168 -69.59 -15.77 -51.32
N SER A 169 -68.48 -15.98 -52.04
CA SER A 169 -68.55 -16.15 -53.49
C SER A 169 -69.39 -17.35 -53.94
N LYS A 170 -69.43 -18.44 -53.17
CA LYS A 170 -70.29 -19.59 -53.50
C LYS A 170 -71.78 -19.28 -53.29
N GLU A 171 -72.12 -18.59 -52.21
CA GLU A 171 -73.52 -18.18 -51.94
C GLU A 171 -74.05 -17.23 -53.01
N ILE A 172 -73.21 -16.31 -53.51
CA ILE A 172 -73.57 -15.38 -54.58
C ILE A 172 -73.82 -16.09 -55.91
N VAL A 173 -73.08 -17.16 -56.24
CA VAL A 173 -73.23 -17.91 -57.50
C VAL A 173 -74.43 -18.89 -57.49
N GLN A 174 -74.94 -19.25 -56.30
CA GLN A 174 -76.11 -20.11 -56.15
C GLN A 174 -77.43 -19.34 -55.97
N SER A 175 -77.38 -18.01 -55.89
CA SER A 175 -78.56 -17.12 -55.95
C SER A 175 -78.81 -16.65 -57.38
#